data_AF-A0A9P1E3Y7-F1
#
_entry.id   AF-A0A9P1E3Y7-F1
#
_cell.length_a   1.000
_cell.length_b   1.000
_cell.length_c   1.000
_cell.angle_alpha   90.00
_cell.angle_beta   90.00
_cell.angle_gamma   90.00
#
_symmetry.space_group_name_H-M   'P 1'
#
loop_
_entity.id
_entity.type
_entity.pdbx_description
1 polymer ?
#
loop_
_entity_poly.entity_id
_entity_poly.type
_entity_poly.pdbx_seq_one_letter_code
_entity_poly.pdbx_strand_id
1 'polypeptide(L)'
;MNVSNCEHYNHDKGVGSDPRAMYFDYILSSNMEKNPDFFDWNKVYIRYCDASSFTGNSEIMTENGTKLFFRGRRIYKAVMKELLNKGMRNAKNALLAGSSAGGVATTIHCDRFRSLFPPTSRVKCLCDGGYFFLVKNHTRGNMFLSMFEGLIKLHKSKNALPKSCTTKLSAKLCFFPPNLQNDVKTPIFSLCQPLITSRQ
;
A
#
# COMPACT_ATOMS: atom_id res chain seq x y z
N MET A 1 3.57 16.60 9.95
CA MET A 1 4.74 16.22 9.12
C MET A 1 5.24 17.53 8.54
N ASN A 2 6.45 17.98 8.92
CA ASN A 2 7.05 19.21 8.39
C ASN A 2 7.80 18.89 7.07
N VAL A 3 8.07 19.88 6.22
CA VAL A 3 8.81 19.75 4.94
C VAL A 3 10.16 19.07 5.16
N SER A 4 10.87 19.45 6.23
CA SER A 4 12.16 18.86 6.61
C SER A 4 12.08 17.34 6.82
N ASN A 5 10.95 16.83 7.34
CA ASN A 5 10.75 15.37 7.46
C ASN A 5 10.60 14.70 6.09
N CYS A 6 10.03 15.39 5.09
CA CYS A 6 9.91 14.87 3.73
C CYS A 6 11.26 14.86 3.02
N GLU A 7 12.07 15.89 3.21
CA GLU A 7 13.42 15.98 2.65
C GLU A 7 14.34 14.90 3.23
N HIS A 8 14.35 14.74 4.56
CA HIS A 8 15.05 13.65 5.23
C HIS A 8 14.57 12.28 4.74
N TYR A 9 13.26 12.07 4.61
CA TYR A 9 12.72 10.82 4.09
C TYR A 9 13.17 10.55 2.65
N ASN A 10 13.18 11.56 1.79
CA ASN A 10 13.65 11.44 0.42
C ASN A 10 15.12 11.04 0.34
N HIS A 11 15.95 11.67 1.17
CA HIS A 11 17.37 11.36 1.29
C HIS A 11 17.59 9.93 1.81
N ASP A 12 17.02 9.59 2.96
CA ASP A 12 17.27 8.32 3.65
C ASP A 12 16.68 7.12 2.92
N LYS A 13 15.55 7.29 2.23
CA LYS A 13 14.88 6.20 1.50
C LYS A 13 15.22 6.17 0.02
N GLY A 14 15.96 7.16 -0.49
CA GLY A 14 16.31 7.24 -1.91
C GLY A 14 15.07 7.22 -2.81
N VAL A 15 14.01 7.91 -2.39
CA VAL A 15 12.73 8.01 -3.13
C VAL A 15 12.61 9.32 -3.91
N GLY A 16 13.72 10.07 -4.02
CA GLY A 16 13.84 11.28 -4.81
C GLY A 16 13.91 11.02 -6.32
N SER A 17 14.46 11.98 -7.07
CA SER A 17 14.45 11.99 -8.54
C SER A 17 15.36 10.96 -9.21
N ASP A 18 16.33 10.39 -8.49
CA ASP A 18 17.25 9.38 -9.02
C ASP A 18 17.24 8.11 -8.13
N PRO A 19 16.19 7.27 -8.22
CA PRO A 19 16.09 6.09 -7.40
C PRO A 19 17.06 4.99 -7.87
N ARG A 20 17.92 4.53 -6.96
CA ARG A 20 18.79 3.37 -7.23
C ARG A 20 17.98 2.12 -7.56
N ALA A 21 18.52 1.25 -8.43
CA ALA A 21 17.91 -0.04 -8.72
C ALA A 21 17.66 -0.85 -7.44
N MET A 22 16.50 -1.52 -7.36
CA MET A 22 16.15 -2.38 -6.24
C MET A 22 16.75 -3.76 -6.47
N TYR A 23 17.48 -4.28 -5.49
CA TYR A 23 17.89 -5.69 -5.50
C TYR A 23 16.71 -6.58 -5.13
N PHE A 24 16.52 -7.65 -5.90
CA PHE A 24 15.43 -8.60 -5.72
C PHE A 24 15.90 -9.78 -4.89
N ASP A 25 15.30 -9.97 -3.72
CA ASP A 25 15.57 -11.10 -2.81
C ASP A 25 14.27 -11.61 -2.17
N TYR A 26 14.34 -12.68 -1.39
CA TYR A 26 13.20 -13.33 -0.73
C TYR A 26 12.10 -13.68 -1.75
N ILE A 27 10.85 -13.26 -1.53
CA ILE A 27 9.72 -13.49 -2.46
C ILE A 27 9.94 -12.89 -3.86
N LEU A 28 10.88 -11.96 -4.01
CA LEU A 28 11.27 -11.40 -5.30
C LEU A 28 12.53 -12.06 -5.89
N SER A 29 13.18 -12.97 -5.18
CA SER A 29 14.36 -13.67 -5.70
C SER A 29 14.01 -14.53 -6.91
N SER A 30 14.91 -14.61 -7.87
CA SER A 30 14.82 -15.58 -8.98
C SER A 30 15.61 -16.86 -8.71
N ASN A 31 16.16 -17.01 -7.51
CA ASN A 31 16.77 -18.26 -7.06
C ASN A 31 15.69 -19.18 -6.47
N MET A 32 15.54 -20.38 -7.04
CA MET A 32 14.55 -21.38 -6.62
C MET A 32 14.73 -21.86 -5.18
N GLU A 33 15.95 -21.97 -4.66
CA GLU A 33 16.21 -22.36 -3.27
C GLU A 33 15.71 -21.31 -2.27
N LYS A 34 15.78 -20.03 -2.67
CA LYS A 34 15.30 -18.91 -1.84
C LYS A 34 13.81 -18.62 -2.02
N ASN A 35 13.27 -18.89 -3.21
CA ASN A 35 11.90 -18.56 -3.60
C ASN A 35 11.26 -19.72 -4.40
N PRO A 36 11.00 -20.86 -3.75
CA PRO A 36 10.54 -22.06 -4.46
C PRO A 36 9.19 -21.84 -5.16
N ASP A 37 8.35 -20.94 -4.63
CA ASP A 37 7.00 -20.69 -5.15
C ASP A 37 6.94 -19.75 -6.36
N PHE A 38 7.82 -18.74 -6.42
CA PHE A 38 7.70 -17.62 -7.37
C PHE A 38 8.99 -17.31 -8.15
N PHE A 39 10.03 -18.13 -8.07
CA PHE A 39 11.32 -17.84 -8.71
C PHE A 39 11.24 -17.58 -10.21
N ASP A 40 10.30 -18.18 -10.94
CA ASP A 40 10.13 -18.00 -12.40
C ASP A 40 9.10 -16.92 -12.78
N TRP A 41 8.43 -16.30 -11.81
CA TRP A 41 7.39 -15.32 -12.09
C TRP A 41 7.98 -14.02 -12.65
N ASN A 42 7.14 -13.24 -13.34
CA ASN A 42 7.42 -11.84 -13.61
C ASN A 42 7.32 -11.04 -12.31
N LYS A 43 8.38 -10.29 -11.96
CA LYS A 43 8.50 -9.62 -10.67
C LYS A 43 8.61 -8.12 -10.87
N VAL A 44 7.80 -7.39 -10.12
CA VAL A 44 7.76 -5.92 -10.17
C VAL A 44 7.79 -5.38 -8.76
N TYR A 45 8.73 -4.48 -8.50
CA TYR A 45 8.78 -3.72 -7.25
C TYR A 45 8.33 -2.28 -7.50
N ILE A 46 7.29 -1.84 -6.79
CA ILE A 46 6.80 -0.46 -6.86
C ILE A 46 7.34 0.30 -5.66
N ARG A 47 8.25 1.24 -5.91
CA ARG A 47 8.85 2.06 -4.85
C ARG A 47 7.79 2.92 -4.17
N TYR A 48 7.78 2.89 -2.84
CA TYR A 48 6.85 3.67 -2.03
C TYR A 48 7.33 5.12 -1.89
N CYS A 49 6.77 6.02 -2.70
CA CYS A 49 7.15 7.44 -2.73
C CYS A 49 5.98 8.41 -2.45
N ASP A 50 4.80 7.91 -2.08
CA ASP A 50 3.60 8.74 -1.90
C ASP A 50 3.22 9.03 -0.45
N ALA A 51 3.86 8.34 0.50
CA ALA A 51 3.60 8.42 1.94
C ALA A 51 2.12 8.19 2.35
N SER A 52 1.29 7.56 1.51
CA SER A 52 -0.14 7.33 1.80
C SER A 52 -0.67 5.99 1.34
N SER A 53 0.14 4.93 1.37
CA SER A 53 -0.30 3.59 0.92
C SER A 53 -0.99 3.62 -0.45
N PHE A 54 -0.48 4.45 -1.38
CA PHE A 54 -1.04 4.66 -2.70
C PHE A 54 -2.51 5.15 -2.72
N THR A 55 -2.94 5.91 -1.71
CA THR A 55 -4.33 6.40 -1.58
C THR A 55 -4.48 7.90 -1.84
N GLY A 56 -3.42 8.68 -1.64
CA GLY A 56 -3.46 10.13 -1.69
C GLY A 56 -3.64 10.73 -3.08
N ASN A 57 -4.32 11.86 -3.16
CA ASN A 57 -4.40 12.70 -4.35
C ASN A 57 -4.71 14.15 -3.96
N SER A 58 -3.70 14.84 -3.46
CA SER A 58 -3.78 16.25 -3.07
C SER A 58 -2.48 16.98 -3.37
N GLU A 59 -2.51 18.29 -3.19
CA GLU A 59 -1.35 19.16 -3.21
C GLU A 59 -1.54 20.24 -2.15
N ILE A 60 -0.44 20.70 -1.55
CA ILE A 60 -0.45 21.81 -0.60
C ILE A 60 0.68 22.77 -0.92
N MET A 61 0.52 24.02 -0.49
CA MET A 61 1.60 24.99 -0.40
C MET A 61 2.06 25.05 1.06
N THR A 62 3.35 24.99 1.29
CA THR A 62 3.94 25.17 2.62
C THR A 62 4.17 26.65 2.89
N GLU A 63 4.44 27.00 4.15
CA GLU A 63 4.64 28.40 4.56
C GLU A 63 5.81 29.08 3.84
N ASN A 64 6.85 28.32 3.48
CA ASN A 64 7.99 28.79 2.69
C ASN A 64 7.76 28.76 1.16
N GLY A 65 6.52 28.53 0.71
CA GLY A 65 6.16 28.54 -0.72
C GLY A 65 6.44 27.24 -1.48
N THR A 66 6.96 26.20 -0.82
CA THR A 66 7.21 24.90 -1.46
C THR A 66 5.90 24.16 -1.73
N LYS A 67 5.70 23.74 -2.98
CA LYS A 67 4.54 22.93 -3.37
C LYS A 67 4.81 21.44 -3.14
N LEU A 68 4.03 20.81 -2.26
CA LEU A 68 4.10 19.38 -2.02
C LEU A 68 2.97 18.63 -2.75
N PHE A 69 3.32 17.51 -3.37
CA PHE A 69 2.38 16.69 -4.14
C PHE A 69 2.20 15.31 -3.51
N PHE A 70 0.97 15.00 -3.12
CA PHE A 70 0.60 13.68 -2.59
C PHE A 70 -0.15 12.90 -3.65
N ARG A 71 0.55 12.05 -4.41
CA ARG A 71 0.04 11.46 -5.67
C ARG A 71 -0.18 9.95 -5.64
N GLY A 72 -0.26 9.33 -4.47
CA GLY A 72 -0.36 7.87 -4.32
C GLY A 72 -1.37 7.18 -5.23
N ARG A 73 -2.60 7.71 -5.30
CA ARG A 73 -3.65 7.16 -6.17
C ARG A 73 -3.33 7.31 -7.65
N ARG A 74 -2.69 8.41 -8.04
CA ARG A 74 -2.27 8.63 -9.44
C ARG A 74 -1.12 7.69 -9.81
N ILE A 75 -0.15 7.53 -8.92
CA ILE A 75 0.98 6.61 -9.08
C ILE A 75 0.45 5.18 -9.28
N TYR A 76 -0.43 4.69 -8.40
CA TYR A 76 -1.03 3.36 -8.54
C TYR A 76 -1.71 3.16 -9.89
N LYS A 77 -2.56 4.11 -10.31
CA LYS A 77 -3.25 4.03 -11.60
C LYS A 77 -2.28 4.01 -12.78
N ALA A 78 -1.25 4.87 -12.76
CA ALA A 78 -0.27 4.96 -13.82
C ALA A 78 0.54 3.66 -13.94
N VAL A 79 1.07 3.16 -12.80
CA VAL A 79 1.86 1.93 -12.76
C VAL A 79 1.03 0.73 -13.22
N MET A 80 -0.19 0.56 -12.70
CA MET A 80 -1.05 -0.56 -13.12
C MET A 80 -1.36 -0.51 -14.61
N LYS A 81 -1.66 0.68 -15.16
CA LYS A 81 -1.89 0.86 -16.60
C LYS A 81 -0.66 0.48 -17.43
N GLU A 82 0.53 0.91 -17.00
CA GLU A 82 1.78 0.58 -17.69
C GLU A 82 2.08 -0.92 -17.66
N LEU A 83 1.95 -1.57 -16.50
CA LEU A 83 2.18 -3.00 -16.35
C LEU A 83 1.19 -3.82 -17.20
N LEU A 84 -0.08 -3.43 -17.26
CA LEU A 84 -1.07 -4.05 -18.14
C LEU A 84 -0.64 -3.96 -19.61
N ASN A 85 -0.05 -2.85 -20.04
CA ASN A 85 0.46 -2.67 -21.40
C ASN A 85 1.73 -3.49 -21.66
N LYS A 86 2.55 -3.72 -20.64
CA LYS A 86 3.75 -4.58 -20.70
C LYS A 86 3.45 -6.08 -20.58
N GLY A 87 2.18 -6.48 -20.68
CA GLY A 87 1.77 -7.88 -20.74
C GLY A 87 1.12 -8.44 -19.48
N MET A 88 1.07 -7.68 -18.36
CA MET A 88 0.41 -8.13 -17.12
C MET A 88 -1.06 -8.52 -17.36
N ARG A 89 -1.73 -7.87 -18.32
CA ARG A 89 -3.13 -8.17 -18.67
C ARG A 89 -3.39 -9.64 -19.08
N ASN A 90 -2.35 -10.34 -19.55
CA ASN A 90 -2.43 -11.72 -20.03
C ASN A 90 -2.05 -12.75 -18.95
N ALA A 91 -1.78 -12.31 -17.71
CA ALA A 91 -1.32 -13.19 -16.65
C ALA A 91 -2.41 -14.21 -16.25
N LYS A 92 -2.04 -15.49 -16.21
CA LYS A 92 -2.90 -16.58 -15.68
C LYS A 92 -3.01 -16.52 -14.15
N ASN A 93 -1.92 -16.14 -13.49
CA ASN A 93 -1.86 -15.89 -12.05
C ASN A 93 -1.30 -14.50 -11.81
N ALA A 94 -1.86 -13.76 -10.85
CA ALA A 94 -1.33 -12.48 -10.42
C ALA A 94 -1.40 -12.37 -8.90
N LEU A 95 -0.36 -11.79 -8.30
CA LEU A 95 -0.26 -11.58 -6.86
C LEU A 95 0.04 -10.11 -6.59
N LEU A 96 -0.84 -9.43 -5.86
CA LEU A 96 -0.53 -8.11 -5.29
C LEU A 96 0.00 -8.31 -3.87
N ALA A 97 1.30 -8.14 -3.68
CA ALA A 97 1.96 -8.25 -2.38
C ALA A 97 2.44 -6.88 -1.89
N GLY A 98 2.38 -6.66 -0.59
CA GLY A 98 2.91 -5.45 0.02
C GLY A 98 3.22 -5.65 1.51
N SER A 99 4.28 -4.98 1.97
CA SER A 99 4.73 -5.03 3.36
C SER A 99 4.47 -3.70 4.10
N SER A 100 4.07 -3.74 5.38
CA SER A 100 3.79 -2.58 6.22
C SER A 100 2.75 -1.63 5.59
N ALA A 101 3.11 -0.38 5.27
CA ALA A 101 2.24 0.55 4.54
C ALA A 101 1.82 0.02 3.16
N GLY A 102 2.66 -0.82 2.53
CA GLY A 102 2.31 -1.56 1.32
C GLY A 102 1.28 -2.66 1.57
N GLY A 103 1.28 -3.32 2.73
CA GLY A 103 0.26 -4.30 3.10
C GLY A 103 -1.12 -3.66 3.31
N VAL A 104 -1.15 -2.46 3.91
CA VAL A 104 -2.36 -1.62 3.97
C VAL A 104 -2.84 -1.27 2.56
N ALA A 105 -1.93 -0.87 1.68
CA ALA A 105 -2.25 -0.59 0.28
C ALA A 105 -2.82 -1.83 -0.44
N THR A 106 -2.22 -3.00 -0.22
CA THR A 106 -2.68 -4.28 -0.76
C THR A 106 -4.13 -4.54 -0.36
N THR A 107 -4.46 -4.43 0.93
CA THR A 107 -5.83 -4.63 1.41
C THR A 107 -6.81 -3.65 0.75
N ILE A 108 -6.46 -2.36 0.69
CA ILE A 108 -7.30 -1.30 0.13
C ILE A 108 -7.55 -1.46 -1.37
N HIS A 109 -6.55 -1.92 -2.11
CA HIS A 109 -6.59 -2.00 -3.58
C HIS A 109 -6.82 -3.41 -4.10
N CYS A 110 -6.93 -4.44 -3.25
CA CYS A 110 -6.98 -5.84 -3.65
C CYS A 110 -8.07 -6.12 -4.70
N ASP A 111 -9.32 -5.73 -4.42
CA ASP A 111 -10.43 -5.95 -5.37
C ASP A 111 -10.29 -5.10 -6.64
N ARG A 112 -9.70 -3.90 -6.54
CA ARG A 112 -9.41 -3.09 -7.74
C ARG A 112 -8.35 -3.76 -8.60
N PHE A 113 -7.31 -4.32 -8.00
CA PHE A 113 -6.30 -5.07 -8.71
C PHE A 113 -6.91 -6.29 -9.38
N ARG A 114 -7.74 -7.08 -8.68
CA ARG A 114 -8.49 -8.21 -9.27
C ARG A 114 -9.31 -7.78 -10.49
N SER A 115 -9.97 -6.62 -10.42
CA SER A 115 -10.82 -6.12 -11.51
C SER A 115 -10.06 -5.77 -12.80
N LEU A 116 -8.73 -5.69 -12.76
CA LEU A 116 -7.90 -5.42 -13.95
C LEU A 116 -7.70 -6.66 -14.84
N PHE A 117 -8.04 -7.85 -14.36
CA PHE A 117 -7.79 -9.12 -15.05
C PHE A 117 -9.09 -9.80 -15.47
N PRO A 118 -9.08 -10.64 -16.52
CA PRO A 118 -10.23 -11.47 -16.88
C PRO A 118 -10.75 -12.33 -15.71
N PRO A 119 -12.02 -12.76 -15.72
CA PRO A 119 -12.57 -13.69 -14.74
C PRO A 119 -11.77 -15.00 -14.59
N THR A 120 -11.11 -15.44 -15.66
CA THR A 120 -10.31 -16.67 -15.72
C THR A 120 -8.95 -16.58 -15.02
N SER A 121 -8.41 -15.37 -14.81
CA SER A 121 -7.15 -15.18 -14.10
C SER A 121 -7.31 -15.41 -12.60
N ARG A 122 -6.37 -16.17 -12.01
CA ARG A 122 -6.30 -16.36 -10.56
C ARG A 122 -5.54 -15.21 -9.94
N VAL A 123 -6.25 -14.31 -9.27
CA VAL A 123 -5.65 -13.16 -8.59
C VAL A 123 -5.78 -13.32 -7.08
N LYS A 124 -4.67 -13.12 -6.37
CA LYS A 124 -4.61 -13.13 -4.91
C LYS A 124 -3.88 -11.89 -4.40
N CYS A 125 -4.03 -11.62 -3.12
CA CYS A 125 -3.36 -10.53 -2.44
C CYS A 125 -2.60 -11.04 -1.20
N LEU A 126 -1.46 -10.43 -0.90
CA LEU A 126 -0.64 -10.71 0.27
C LEU A 126 -0.39 -9.41 1.05
N CYS A 127 -0.99 -9.32 2.23
CA CYS A 127 -0.76 -8.25 3.20
C CYS A 127 0.27 -8.72 4.23
N ASP A 128 1.52 -8.32 4.09
CA ASP A 128 2.58 -8.60 5.06
C ASP A 128 2.76 -7.41 6.02
N GLY A 129 2.66 -7.64 7.33
CA GLY A 129 2.90 -6.60 8.34
C GLY A 129 1.99 -5.35 8.25
N GLY A 130 0.93 -5.40 7.44
CA GLY A 130 -0.02 -4.29 7.23
C GLY A 130 -1.32 -4.42 8.04
N TYR A 131 -1.46 -5.50 8.81
CA TYR A 131 -2.65 -5.81 9.60
C TYR A 131 -2.61 -5.10 10.96
N PHE A 132 -2.93 -3.81 10.96
CA PHE A 132 -2.96 -2.98 12.17
C PHE A 132 -4.30 -3.12 12.92
N PHE A 133 -4.23 -3.00 14.25
CA PHE A 133 -5.39 -3.08 15.14
C PHE A 133 -5.76 -1.72 15.71
N LEU A 134 -7.07 -1.47 15.84
CA LEU A 134 -7.56 -0.35 16.62
C LEU A 134 -7.53 -0.70 18.11
N VAL A 135 -6.43 -0.38 18.78
CA VAL A 135 -6.32 -0.50 20.25
C VAL A 135 -7.18 0.56 20.92
N LYS A 136 -8.10 0.14 21.79
CA LYS A 136 -9.04 1.01 22.52
C LYS A 136 -8.48 1.58 23.83
N ASN A 137 -7.63 0.82 24.53
CA ASN A 137 -7.08 1.18 25.85
C ASN A 137 -5.55 1.07 25.85
N HIS A 138 -4.87 2.02 25.21
CA HIS A 138 -3.41 2.10 25.26
C HIS A 138 -3.00 3.43 25.91
N THR A 139 -2.03 3.39 26.83
CA THR A 139 -1.58 4.56 27.61
C THR A 139 -1.04 5.69 26.74
N ARG A 140 -0.61 5.41 25.51
CA ARG A 140 -0.12 6.40 24.54
C ARG A 140 -1.13 6.80 23.45
N GLY A 141 -2.40 6.37 23.58
CA GLY A 141 -3.40 6.52 22.53
C GLY A 141 -3.10 5.65 21.29
N ASN A 142 -3.94 5.76 20.27
CA ASN A 142 -3.81 4.98 19.04
C ASN A 142 -3.05 5.76 17.95
N MET A 143 -1.74 5.50 17.84
CA MET A 143 -0.87 6.17 16.85
C MET A 143 -1.38 5.98 15.41
N PHE A 144 -1.80 4.77 15.04
CA PHE A 144 -2.27 4.47 13.68
C PHE A 144 -3.56 5.23 13.34
N LEU A 145 -4.47 5.41 14.30
CA LEU A 145 -5.67 6.20 14.10
C LEU A 145 -5.34 7.65 13.74
N SER A 146 -4.40 8.26 14.48
CA SER A 146 -3.91 9.62 14.19
C SER A 146 -3.22 9.70 12.84
N MET A 147 -2.40 8.70 12.47
CA MET A 147 -1.77 8.63 11.16
C MET A 147 -2.80 8.55 10.03
N PHE A 148 -3.78 7.65 10.14
CA PHE A 148 -4.82 7.50 9.12
C PHE A 148 -5.75 8.71 9.04
N GLU A 149 -5.99 9.41 10.14
CA GLU A 149 -6.65 10.71 10.13
C GLU A 149 -5.85 11.75 9.34
N GLY A 150 -4.52 11.76 9.50
CA GLY A 150 -3.61 12.55 8.67
C GLY A 150 -3.73 12.23 7.18
N LEU A 151 -3.81 10.95 6.80
CA LEU A 151 -4.01 10.54 5.39
C LEU A 151 -5.34 11.07 4.82
N ILE A 152 -6.41 11.09 5.63
CA ILE A 152 -7.68 11.67 5.19
C ILE A 152 -7.58 13.19 5.03
N LYS A 153 -7.01 13.90 6.01
CA LYS A 153 -7.00 15.37 6.04
C LYS A 153 -6.02 15.96 5.01
N LEU A 154 -4.78 15.47 5.01
CA LEU A 154 -3.67 15.98 4.20
C LEU A 154 -3.64 15.37 2.80
N HIS A 155 -3.64 14.04 2.71
CA HIS A 155 -3.50 13.33 1.42
C HIS A 155 -4.83 13.22 0.66
N LYS A 156 -5.97 13.57 1.28
CA LYS A 156 -7.32 13.44 0.72
C LYS A 156 -7.63 12.01 0.26
N SER A 157 -7.16 11.03 1.04
CA SER A 157 -7.20 9.61 0.68
C SER A 157 -8.58 8.96 0.63
N LYS A 158 -9.64 9.62 1.15
CA LYS A 158 -11.01 9.07 1.21
C LYS A 158 -11.47 8.47 -0.12
N ASN A 159 -11.16 9.13 -1.24
CA ASN A 159 -11.61 8.72 -2.58
C ASN A 159 -10.92 7.45 -3.11
N ALA A 160 -9.85 7.00 -2.48
CA ALA A 160 -9.18 5.74 -2.79
C ALA A 160 -9.59 4.61 -1.85
N LEU A 161 -10.42 4.84 -0.84
CA LEU A 161 -10.88 3.76 0.03
C LEU A 161 -12.08 3.02 -0.57
N PRO A 162 -12.33 1.76 -0.20
CA PRO A 162 -13.51 1.03 -0.66
C PRO A 162 -14.81 1.67 -0.19
N LYS A 163 -15.77 1.81 -1.10
CA LYS A 163 -17.09 2.37 -0.78
C LYS A 163 -17.82 1.52 0.25
N SER A 164 -17.69 0.20 0.16
CA SER A 164 -18.29 -0.78 1.08
C SER A 164 -18.00 -0.46 2.56
N CYS A 165 -16.79 0.02 2.87
CA CYS A 165 -16.42 0.43 4.21
C CYS A 165 -16.80 1.90 4.49
N THR A 166 -16.48 2.82 3.57
CA THR A 166 -16.66 4.27 3.81
C THR A 166 -18.13 4.73 3.89
N THR A 167 -19.08 3.91 3.46
CA THR A 167 -20.52 4.15 3.69
C THR A 167 -20.97 3.75 5.09
N LYS A 168 -20.25 2.84 5.76
CA LYS A 168 -20.58 2.29 7.08
C LYS A 168 -19.78 2.96 8.20
N LEU A 169 -18.53 3.32 7.91
CA LEU A 169 -17.56 3.82 8.87
C LEU A 169 -16.91 5.12 8.41
N SER A 170 -16.36 5.87 9.36
CA SER A 170 -15.52 7.03 9.01
C SER A 170 -14.29 6.59 8.20
N ALA A 171 -13.87 7.42 7.24
CA ALA A 171 -12.84 7.05 6.28
C ALA A 171 -11.50 6.63 6.91
N LYS A 172 -11.11 7.22 8.05
CA LYS A 172 -9.89 6.83 8.77
C LYS A 172 -9.94 5.40 9.31
N LEU A 173 -11.13 4.89 9.65
CA LEU A 173 -11.30 3.53 10.15
C LEU A 173 -11.17 2.47 9.05
N CYS A 174 -11.38 2.85 7.78
CA CYS A 174 -11.27 1.95 6.63
C CYS A 174 -9.83 1.65 6.21
N PHE A 175 -8.83 2.20 6.90
CA PHE A 175 -7.43 1.81 6.74
C PHE A 175 -7.04 0.62 7.63
N PHE A 176 -7.84 0.30 8.66
CA PHE A 176 -7.61 -0.87 9.50
C PHE A 176 -8.16 -2.11 8.80
N PRO A 177 -7.32 -3.11 8.46
CA PRO A 177 -7.79 -4.32 7.80
C PRO A 177 -8.93 -5.06 8.53
N PRO A 178 -9.01 -5.12 9.88
CA PRO A 178 -10.17 -5.70 10.56
C PRO A 178 -11.53 -5.11 10.13
N ASN A 179 -11.57 -3.81 9.80
CA ASN A 179 -12.80 -3.12 9.39
C ASN A 179 -13.12 -3.29 7.90
N LEU A 180 -12.15 -3.77 7.11
CA LEU A 180 -12.25 -3.84 5.66
C LEU A 180 -12.26 -5.27 5.11
N GLN A 181 -11.58 -6.20 5.78
CA GLN A 181 -11.32 -7.56 5.27
C GLN A 181 -12.59 -8.32 4.89
N ASN A 182 -13.70 -8.13 5.64
CA ASN A 182 -14.97 -8.81 5.37
C ASN A 182 -15.66 -8.29 4.11
N ASP A 183 -15.29 -7.09 3.64
CA ASP A 183 -15.80 -6.52 2.39
C ASP A 183 -14.89 -6.86 1.19
N VAL A 184 -13.67 -7.36 1.41
CA VAL A 184 -12.73 -7.73 0.33
C VAL A 184 -13.14 -9.08 -0.24
N LYS A 185 -13.47 -9.10 -1.54
CA LYS A 185 -13.95 -10.32 -2.22
C LYS A 185 -12.81 -11.20 -2.74
N THR A 186 -11.69 -10.59 -3.08
CA THR A 186 -10.53 -11.28 -3.61
C THR A 186 -9.77 -11.98 -2.49
N PRO A 187 -9.34 -13.24 -2.65
CA PRO A 187 -8.57 -13.94 -1.63
C PRO A 187 -7.34 -13.16 -1.20
N ILE A 188 -7.29 -12.82 0.09
CA ILE A 188 -6.19 -12.08 0.71
C ILE A 188 -5.59 -12.91 1.85
N PHE A 189 -4.28 -13.11 1.80
CA PHE A 189 -3.52 -13.70 2.89
C PHE A 189 -2.87 -12.58 3.71
N SER A 190 -3.10 -12.57 5.02
CA SER A 190 -2.51 -11.59 5.93
C SER A 190 -1.42 -12.26 6.77
N LEU A 191 -0.16 -11.89 6.54
CA LEU A 191 0.96 -12.28 7.36
C LEU A 191 1.13 -11.24 8.47
N CYS A 192 0.55 -11.52 9.63
CA CYS A 192 0.75 -10.72 10.83
C CYS A 192 2.10 -11.07 11.45
N GLN A 193 2.95 -10.08 11.72
CA GLN A 193 4.04 -10.29 12.68
C GLN A 193 3.42 -10.70 14.03
N PRO A 194 4.07 -11.59 14.80
CA PRO A 194 3.53 -12.03 16.09
C PRO A 194 3.21 -10.81 16.95
N LEU A 195 2.11 -10.89 17.70
CA LEU A 195 1.56 -9.86 18.61
C LEU A 195 2.53 -9.39 19.71
N ILE A 196 3.75 -9.92 19.72
CA ILE A 196 4.85 -9.60 20.64
C ILE A 196 6.00 -9.05 19.81
N THR A 197 5.82 -7.87 19.22
CA THR A 197 6.96 -7.04 18.78
C THR A 197 6.74 -5.64 19.35
N SER A 198 7.84 -4.98 19.73
CA SER A 198 7.95 -3.77 20.55
C SER A 198 7.30 -2.49 19.99
N ARG A 199 6.32 -2.61 19.09
CA ARG A 199 5.65 -1.51 18.37
C ARG A 199 4.12 -1.51 18.47
N GLN A 200 3.52 -2.33 19.34
CA GLN A 200 2.11 -2.17 19.74
C GLN A 200 2.03 -1.59 21.14
#